data_AF-A0A7Z9UQJ4-F1
#
_entry.id   AF-A0A7Z9UQJ4-F1
#
_cell.length_a   1.000
_cell.length_b   1.000
_cell.length_c   1.000
_cell.angle_alpha   90.00
_cell.angle_beta   90.00
_cell.angle_gamma   90.00
#
_symmetry.space_group_name_H-M   'P 1'
#
loop_
_entity.id
_entity.type
_entity.pdbx_description
1 polymer ?
#
loop_
_entity_poly.entity_id
_entity_poly.type
_entity_poly.pdbx_seq_one_letter_code
_entity_poly.pdbx_strand_id
1 'polypeptide(L)'
;MKKKYRAPQSLIFKIQKCYRESSDEFDIGDDISLEKSLFISNLEDLILQRIKQQYRNEAANFWPYYPVHEMGVRTFHTAVVGSSSVGKSYTVAKIIEKNFKNSIIYVFSPTAKKDKAWLDLQKALGKKVKLINSNEVTVDIPLSEIAPGSVTVVDDIDATQDTNGAKTYICRLQSRLLFEGRHHVDSEGVGCQVFSILHDAWQVGNVAIKSCNIESSRVICFPNLNRSICSKYWSKKLHWSAKEIKAAFKWIRKSDRWACVYTHVPACIVTSHGVCLL
;
A
#
# COMPACT_ATOMS: atom_id res chain seq x y z
N MET A 1 6.11 30.53 -6.38
CA MET A 1 7.47 31.04 -6.68
C MET A 1 7.46 32.11 -7.76
N LYS A 2 7.06 31.85 -9.01
CA LYS A 2 7.04 32.88 -10.09
C LYS A 2 6.40 34.21 -9.67
N LYS A 3 5.20 34.17 -9.08
CA LYS A 3 4.50 35.36 -8.56
C LYS A 3 5.22 36.02 -7.37
N LYS A 4 5.86 35.24 -6.50
CA LYS A 4 6.54 35.73 -5.27
C LYS A 4 7.79 36.55 -5.61
N TYR A 5 8.58 36.09 -6.57
CA TYR A 5 9.86 36.72 -6.97
C TYR A 5 9.76 37.51 -8.28
N ARG A 6 8.54 37.74 -8.79
CA ARG A 6 8.30 38.40 -10.10
C ARG A 6 9.18 37.85 -11.24
N ALA A 7 9.45 36.54 -11.22
CA ALA A 7 10.42 35.93 -12.11
C ALA A 7 9.93 36.00 -13.58
N PRO A 8 10.71 36.60 -14.50
CA PRO A 8 10.33 36.73 -15.90
C PRO A 8 10.34 35.35 -16.58
N GLN A 9 9.55 35.20 -17.64
CA GLN A 9 9.47 33.93 -18.38
C GLN A 9 10.80 33.55 -19.02
N SER A 10 11.61 34.53 -19.42
CA SER A 10 12.96 34.34 -19.96
C SER A 10 13.88 33.62 -18.99
N LEU A 11 13.86 34.01 -17.70
CA LEU A 11 14.65 33.34 -16.66
C LEU A 11 14.23 31.88 -16.48
N ILE A 12 12.92 31.61 -16.47
CA ILE A 12 12.41 30.23 -16.37
C ILE A 12 12.88 29.38 -17.55
N PHE A 13 12.87 29.95 -18.77
CA PHE A 13 13.32 29.25 -19.97
C PHE A 13 14.82 28.93 -19.92
N LYS A 14 15.65 29.89 -19.48
CA LYS A 14 17.09 29.65 -19.25
C LYS A 14 17.33 28.51 -18.28
N ILE A 15 16.65 28.51 -17.13
CA ILE A 15 16.78 27.43 -16.12
C ILE A 15 16.38 26.08 -16.73
N GLN A 16 15.24 26.01 -17.43
CA GLN A 16 14.79 24.78 -18.08
C GLN A 16 15.78 24.27 -19.13
N LYS A 17 16.42 25.17 -19.87
CA LYS A 17 17.47 24.84 -20.84
C LYS A 17 18.69 24.24 -20.15
N CYS A 18 19.18 24.89 -19.09
CA CYS A 18 20.31 24.42 -18.28
C CYS A 18 20.12 22.98 -17.78
N TYR A 19 18.98 22.69 -17.15
CA TYR A 19 18.67 21.33 -16.67
C TYR A 19 18.45 20.31 -17.80
N ARG A 20 17.99 20.74 -18.98
CA ARG A 20 17.82 19.85 -20.14
C ARG A 20 19.16 19.47 -20.76
N GLU A 21 20.09 20.40 -20.79
CA GLU A 21 21.43 20.24 -21.36
C GLU A 21 22.40 19.60 -20.37
N SER A 22 21.99 19.37 -19.11
CA SER A 22 22.86 18.91 -18.03
C SER A 22 24.10 19.80 -17.88
N SER A 23 23.91 21.11 -18.05
CA SER A 23 25.01 22.08 -17.92
C SER A 23 25.39 22.22 -16.46
N ASP A 24 26.68 22.11 -16.18
CA ASP A 24 27.25 22.31 -14.84
C ASP A 24 27.30 23.80 -14.46
N GLU A 25 27.17 24.69 -15.45
CA GLU A 25 27.18 26.14 -15.26
C GLU A 25 25.83 26.76 -15.69
N PHE A 26 25.31 27.65 -14.84
CA PHE A 26 24.11 28.42 -15.13
C PHE A 26 24.44 29.91 -15.28
N ASP A 27 24.54 30.37 -16.52
CA ASP A 27 24.75 31.80 -16.83
C ASP A 27 23.43 32.59 -16.82
N ILE A 28 23.28 33.40 -15.77
CA ILE A 28 22.10 34.26 -15.58
C ILE A 28 22.21 35.55 -16.42
N GLY A 29 23.41 35.88 -16.93
CA GLY A 29 23.76 37.15 -17.57
C GLY A 29 23.99 38.28 -16.57
N ASP A 30 24.34 39.47 -17.07
CA ASP A 30 24.80 40.64 -16.28
C ASP A 30 23.74 41.27 -15.35
N ASP A 31 22.52 40.76 -15.37
CA ASP A 31 21.33 41.41 -14.83
C ASP A 31 20.76 40.64 -13.60
N ILE A 32 21.65 40.09 -12.76
CA ILE A 32 21.28 39.38 -11.52
C ILE A 32 20.81 40.40 -10.48
N SER A 33 19.50 40.49 -10.29
CA SER A 33 18.95 41.08 -9.07
C SER A 33 18.95 40.05 -7.93
N LEU A 34 19.04 40.53 -6.68
CA LEU A 34 18.92 39.69 -5.48
C LEU A 34 17.67 38.80 -5.53
N GLU A 35 16.56 39.30 -6.07
CA GLU A 35 15.31 38.56 -6.22
C GLU A 35 15.42 37.37 -7.19
N LYS A 36 16.16 37.55 -8.30
CA LYS A 36 16.42 36.47 -9.28
C LYS A 36 17.34 35.40 -8.68
N SER A 37 18.38 35.80 -7.95
CA SER A 37 19.29 34.87 -7.26
C SER A 37 18.55 34.05 -6.18
N LEU A 38 17.78 34.71 -5.32
CA LEU A 38 16.95 34.04 -4.32
C LEU A 38 15.92 33.11 -4.97
N PHE A 39 15.36 33.47 -6.13
CA PHE A 39 14.44 32.59 -6.86
C PHE A 39 15.12 31.30 -7.33
N ILE A 40 16.34 31.39 -7.86
CA ILE A 40 17.11 30.23 -8.34
C ILE A 40 17.47 29.31 -7.17
N SER A 41 18.06 29.85 -6.11
CA SER A 41 18.42 29.07 -4.91
C SER A 41 17.19 28.36 -4.32
N ASN A 42 16.06 29.05 -4.15
CA ASN A 42 14.83 28.41 -3.66
C ASN A 42 14.27 27.34 -4.63
N LEU A 43 14.55 27.47 -5.94
CA LEU A 43 14.15 26.47 -6.93
C LEU A 43 15.05 25.23 -6.86
N GLU A 44 16.36 25.42 -6.73
CA GLU A 44 17.33 24.33 -6.55
C GLU A 44 17.05 23.53 -5.29
N ASP A 45 16.82 24.21 -4.16
CA ASP A 45 16.43 23.56 -2.91
C ASP A 45 15.16 22.71 -3.09
N LEU A 46 14.17 23.24 -3.82
CA LEU A 46 12.93 22.53 -4.11
C LEU A 46 13.16 21.32 -5.03
N ILE A 47 14.05 21.44 -6.02
CA ILE A 47 14.42 20.34 -6.92
C ILE A 47 15.13 19.25 -6.13
N LEU A 48 16.17 19.60 -5.35
CA LEU A 48 16.91 18.67 -4.51
C LEU A 48 16.00 17.97 -3.50
N GLN A 49 15.11 18.71 -2.85
CA GLN A 49 14.14 18.13 -1.93
C GLN A 49 13.24 17.12 -2.64
N ARG A 50 12.76 17.44 -3.85
CA ARG A 50 11.95 16.51 -4.64
C ARG A 50 12.72 15.27 -5.06
N ILE A 51 13.96 15.42 -5.51
CA ILE A 51 14.80 14.27 -5.90
C ILE A 51 15.05 13.35 -4.69
N LYS A 52 15.29 13.92 -3.51
CA LYS A 52 15.47 13.17 -2.26
C LYS A 52 14.20 12.47 -1.77
N GLN A 53 13.02 13.04 -2.06
CA GLN A 53 11.75 12.54 -1.52
C GLN A 53 10.93 11.74 -2.52
N GLN A 54 11.12 11.91 -3.82
CA GLN A 54 10.22 11.41 -4.85
C GLN A 54 10.99 10.77 -5.99
N TYR A 55 10.64 9.53 -6.27
CA TYR A 55 11.08 8.82 -7.47
C TYR A 55 9.86 8.48 -8.33
N ARG A 56 9.97 8.66 -9.65
CA ARG A 56 8.92 8.26 -10.59
C ARG A 56 9.51 7.85 -11.94
N ASN A 57 9.05 6.70 -12.44
CA ASN A 57 9.38 6.15 -13.75
C ASN A 57 8.13 5.49 -14.33
N GLU A 58 7.59 6.05 -15.43
CA GLU A 58 6.37 5.52 -16.07
C GLU A 58 6.58 4.17 -16.78
N ALA A 59 7.83 3.78 -17.03
CA ALA A 59 8.15 2.44 -17.54
C ALA A 59 8.29 1.40 -16.41
N ALA A 60 8.27 1.83 -15.15
CA ALA A 60 8.33 0.90 -14.01
C ALA A 60 6.99 0.19 -13.78
N ASN A 61 7.06 -0.99 -13.18
CA ASN A 61 5.89 -1.76 -12.75
C ASN A 61 6.16 -2.37 -11.37
N PHE A 62 6.33 -1.48 -10.39
CA PHE A 62 6.60 -1.87 -9.01
C PHE A 62 5.42 -2.60 -8.38
N TRP A 63 5.74 -3.43 -7.40
CA TRP A 63 4.78 -4.00 -6.45
C TRP A 63 5.30 -3.72 -5.04
N PRO A 64 4.42 -3.57 -4.04
CA PRO A 64 4.87 -3.44 -2.67
C PRO A 64 5.79 -4.60 -2.26
N TYR A 65 6.98 -4.27 -1.76
CA TYR A 65 8.01 -5.23 -1.38
C TYR A 65 7.89 -5.61 0.08
N TYR A 66 7.91 -6.90 0.41
CA TYR A 66 7.83 -7.40 1.77
C TYR A 66 9.16 -8.07 2.17
N PRO A 67 9.86 -7.56 3.20
CA PRO A 67 11.10 -8.15 3.68
C PRO A 67 10.81 -9.41 4.50
N VAL A 68 10.70 -10.56 3.84
CA VAL A 68 10.32 -11.84 4.47
C VAL A 68 11.20 -12.19 5.67
N HIS A 69 12.51 -11.93 5.58
CA HIS A 69 13.48 -12.15 6.65
C HIS A 69 13.24 -11.29 7.91
N GLU A 70 12.48 -10.19 7.83
CA GLU A 70 12.14 -9.35 8.99
C GLU A 70 10.78 -9.73 9.63
N MET A 71 10.01 -10.64 9.04
CA MET A 71 8.61 -10.89 9.46
C MET A 71 8.47 -11.57 10.82
N GLY A 72 9.53 -12.23 11.32
CA GLY A 72 9.56 -12.71 12.71
C GLY A 72 9.76 -11.61 13.75
N VAL A 73 10.24 -10.43 13.33
CA VAL A 73 10.59 -9.31 14.21
C VAL A 73 9.60 -8.16 14.09
N ARG A 74 9.11 -7.91 12.86
CA ARG A 74 8.27 -6.76 12.53
C ARG A 74 7.01 -7.19 11.79
N THR A 75 5.90 -6.51 12.08
CA THR A 75 4.64 -6.75 11.40
C THR A 75 4.59 -5.97 10.08
N PHE A 76 4.26 -6.69 9.00
CA PHE A 76 4.01 -6.11 7.68
C PHE A 76 2.57 -6.34 7.21
N HIS A 77 1.65 -6.59 8.14
CA HIS A 77 0.22 -6.79 7.85
C HIS A 77 -0.35 -5.68 6.98
N THR A 78 -1.25 -6.05 6.08
CA THR A 78 -1.72 -5.17 5.02
C THR A 78 -3.25 -5.07 5.02
N ALA A 79 -3.74 -3.86 5.23
CA ALA A 79 -5.14 -3.52 4.99
C ALA A 79 -5.32 -3.10 3.52
N VAL A 80 -6.35 -3.62 2.86
CA VAL A 80 -6.65 -3.31 1.46
C VAL A 80 -8.07 -2.77 1.40
N VAL A 81 -8.20 -1.50 1.03
CA VAL A 81 -9.45 -0.75 1.21
C VAL A 81 -9.90 -0.14 -0.11
N GLY A 82 -11.15 -0.40 -0.46
CA GLY A 82 -11.79 0.16 -1.64
C GLY A 82 -13.15 -0.47 -1.89
N SER A 83 -13.94 0.14 -2.77
CA SER A 83 -15.24 -0.39 -3.18
C SER A 83 -15.12 -1.74 -3.90
N SER A 84 -16.24 -2.39 -4.14
CA SER A 84 -16.31 -3.57 -5.01
C SER A 84 -15.68 -3.29 -6.38
N SER A 85 -15.05 -4.32 -6.95
CA SER A 85 -14.54 -4.33 -8.32
C SER A 85 -13.40 -3.35 -8.66
N VAL A 86 -12.77 -2.69 -7.69
CA VAL A 86 -11.61 -1.81 -7.95
C VAL A 86 -10.31 -2.59 -8.27
N GLY A 87 -10.28 -3.88 -7.93
CA GLY A 87 -9.12 -4.77 -8.14
C GLY A 87 -8.36 -5.14 -6.86
N LYS A 88 -9.04 -5.20 -5.70
CA LYS A 88 -8.45 -5.56 -4.40
C LYS A 88 -7.78 -6.95 -4.44
N SER A 89 -8.56 -7.98 -4.74
CA SER A 89 -8.12 -9.38 -4.81
C SER A 89 -7.01 -9.56 -5.86
N TYR A 90 -7.13 -8.94 -7.03
CA TYR A 90 -6.07 -8.94 -8.06
C TYR A 90 -4.75 -8.34 -7.55
N THR A 91 -4.81 -7.18 -6.90
CA THR A 91 -3.62 -6.48 -6.38
C THR A 91 -2.92 -7.33 -5.31
N VAL A 92 -3.69 -7.90 -4.39
CA VAL A 92 -3.16 -8.78 -3.34
C VAL A 92 -2.57 -10.05 -3.93
N ALA A 93 -3.26 -10.71 -4.87
CA ALA A 93 -2.74 -11.89 -5.55
C ALA A 93 -1.38 -11.62 -6.20
N LYS A 94 -1.23 -10.50 -6.90
CA LYS A 94 0.05 -10.12 -7.52
C LYS A 94 1.15 -9.82 -6.50
N ILE A 95 0.82 -9.19 -5.39
CA ILE A 95 1.77 -8.98 -4.30
C ILE A 95 2.24 -10.31 -3.72
N ILE A 96 1.31 -11.24 -3.50
CA ILE A 96 1.62 -12.56 -2.96
C ILE A 96 2.52 -13.34 -3.91
N GLU A 97 2.16 -13.39 -5.21
CA GLU A 97 2.94 -14.03 -6.27
C GLU A 97 4.39 -13.54 -6.33
N LYS A 98 4.61 -12.24 -6.07
CA LYS A 98 5.95 -11.63 -6.15
C LYS A 98 6.79 -11.81 -4.88
N ASN A 99 6.18 -11.86 -3.70
CA ASN A 99 6.90 -11.80 -2.42
C ASN A 99 6.90 -13.13 -1.64
N PHE A 100 5.92 -14.02 -1.83
CA PHE A 100 5.66 -15.14 -0.92
C PHE A 100 5.57 -16.50 -1.62
N LYS A 101 6.47 -16.75 -2.59
CA LYS A 101 6.46 -17.99 -3.40
C LYS A 101 6.72 -19.26 -2.58
N ASN A 102 7.36 -19.12 -1.43
CA ASN A 102 7.75 -20.24 -0.57
C ASN A 102 6.73 -20.55 0.53
N SER A 103 5.92 -19.58 0.93
CA SER A 103 4.93 -19.71 2.00
C SER A 103 3.69 -20.51 1.56
N ILE A 104 3.03 -21.14 2.55
CA ILE A 104 1.65 -21.60 2.40
C ILE A 104 0.74 -20.38 2.43
N ILE A 105 -0.27 -20.36 1.56
CA ILE A 105 -1.18 -19.21 1.41
C ILE A 105 -2.60 -19.69 1.67
N TYR A 106 -3.24 -19.16 2.71
CA TYR A 106 -4.63 -19.42 3.05
C TYR A 106 -5.49 -18.25 2.58
N VAL A 107 -6.49 -18.50 1.73
CA VAL A 107 -7.43 -17.48 1.26
C VAL A 107 -8.82 -17.82 1.77
N PHE A 108 -9.31 -17.05 2.74
CA PHE A 108 -10.67 -17.12 3.24
C PHE A 108 -11.52 -16.11 2.50
N SER A 109 -12.47 -16.60 1.69
CA SER A 109 -13.42 -15.75 0.96
C SER A 109 -14.68 -16.53 0.63
N PRO A 110 -15.88 -15.91 0.66
CA PRO A 110 -17.11 -16.59 0.26
C PRO A 110 -17.09 -17.00 -1.21
N THR A 111 -16.21 -16.40 -2.01
CA THR A 111 -16.03 -16.65 -3.44
C THR A 111 -14.64 -17.16 -3.79
N ALA A 112 -13.87 -17.66 -2.81
CA ALA A 112 -12.46 -18.08 -2.99
C ALA A 112 -12.24 -18.99 -4.22
N LYS A 113 -13.15 -19.95 -4.44
CA LYS A 113 -13.09 -20.95 -5.54
C LYS A 113 -13.68 -20.45 -6.87
N LYS A 114 -14.16 -19.20 -6.94
CA LYS A 114 -14.79 -18.59 -8.12
C LYS A 114 -14.09 -17.31 -8.57
N ASP A 115 -13.42 -16.60 -7.67
CA ASP A 115 -12.70 -15.38 -8.00
C ASP A 115 -11.47 -15.68 -8.86
N LYS A 116 -11.41 -15.06 -10.04
CA LYS A 116 -10.34 -15.26 -11.01
C LYS A 116 -8.95 -14.91 -10.44
N ALA A 117 -8.83 -13.91 -9.58
CA ALA A 117 -7.54 -13.52 -9.00
C ALA A 117 -6.94 -14.65 -8.14
N TRP A 118 -7.78 -15.33 -7.36
CA TRP A 118 -7.36 -16.43 -6.50
C TRP A 118 -7.09 -17.71 -7.28
N LEU A 119 -7.90 -18.00 -8.29
CA LEU A 119 -7.67 -19.12 -9.21
C LEU A 119 -6.37 -18.94 -10.01
N ASP A 120 -6.10 -17.73 -10.52
CA ASP A 120 -4.86 -17.42 -11.23
C ASP A 120 -3.64 -17.54 -10.30
N LEU A 121 -3.76 -17.10 -9.03
CA LEU A 121 -2.71 -17.26 -8.02
C LEU A 121 -2.44 -18.74 -7.72
N GLN A 122 -3.48 -19.55 -7.53
CA GLN A 122 -3.36 -20.99 -7.31
C GLN A 122 -2.75 -21.69 -8.53
N LYS A 123 -3.07 -21.25 -9.75
CA LYS A 123 -2.41 -21.74 -10.97
C LYS A 123 -0.92 -21.40 -11.00
N ALA A 124 -0.54 -20.20 -10.53
CA ALA A 124 0.84 -19.75 -10.52
C ALA A 124 1.71 -20.39 -9.42
N LEU A 125 1.16 -20.60 -8.21
CA LEU A 125 1.91 -21.09 -7.04
C LEU A 125 1.57 -22.54 -6.63
N GLY A 126 0.60 -23.16 -7.31
CA GLY A 126 0.22 -24.57 -7.14
C GLY A 126 -0.47 -24.87 -5.80
N LYS A 127 -0.20 -26.07 -5.27
CA LYS A 127 -0.89 -26.63 -4.09
C LYS A 127 -0.65 -25.87 -2.77
N LYS A 128 0.27 -24.90 -2.76
CA LYS A 128 0.54 -24.02 -1.61
C LYS A 128 -0.61 -23.05 -1.33
N VAL A 129 -1.42 -22.73 -2.35
CA VAL A 129 -2.57 -21.83 -2.24
C VAL A 129 -3.81 -22.64 -1.87
N LYS A 130 -4.29 -22.45 -0.64
CA LYS A 130 -5.49 -23.06 -0.08
C LYS A 130 -6.65 -22.08 -0.21
N LEU A 131 -7.58 -22.38 -1.12
CA LEU A 131 -8.79 -21.59 -1.34
C LEU A 131 -9.92 -22.13 -0.46
N ILE A 132 -10.27 -21.38 0.58
CA ILE A 132 -11.24 -21.76 1.60
C ILE A 132 -12.49 -20.91 1.43
N ASN A 133 -13.62 -21.56 1.17
CA ASN A 133 -14.91 -20.88 1.17
C ASN A 133 -15.25 -20.51 2.62
N SER A 134 -15.32 -19.22 2.92
CA SER A 134 -15.57 -18.77 4.29
C SER A 134 -16.92 -19.25 4.85
N ASN A 135 -17.93 -19.46 4.00
CA ASN A 135 -19.23 -19.99 4.43
C ASN A 135 -19.19 -21.50 4.81
N GLU A 136 -18.13 -22.21 4.43
CA GLU A 136 -17.92 -23.63 4.77
C GLU A 136 -17.20 -23.80 6.12
N VAL A 137 -16.78 -22.71 6.78
CA VAL A 137 -16.13 -22.76 8.09
C VAL A 137 -17.18 -22.90 9.18
N THR A 138 -17.21 -24.05 9.86
CA THR A 138 -18.21 -24.37 10.89
C THR A 138 -17.63 -24.48 12.30
N VAL A 139 -16.31 -24.43 12.43
CA VAL A 139 -15.58 -24.57 13.70
C VAL A 139 -14.51 -23.50 13.85
N ASP A 140 -14.12 -23.24 15.10
CA ASP A 140 -13.01 -22.33 15.40
C ASP A 140 -11.69 -22.89 14.86
N ILE A 141 -10.86 -22.02 14.29
CA ILE A 141 -9.58 -22.42 13.69
C ILE A 141 -8.46 -21.94 14.62
N PRO A 142 -7.82 -22.83 15.39
CA PRO A 142 -6.73 -22.43 16.27
C PRO A 142 -5.49 -22.05 15.45
N LEU A 143 -4.65 -21.17 15.99
CA LEU A 143 -3.41 -20.74 15.34
C LEU A 143 -2.47 -21.91 15.00
N SER A 144 -2.50 -22.99 15.78
CA SER A 144 -1.73 -24.22 15.54
C SER A 144 -2.08 -24.96 14.24
N GLU A 145 -3.27 -24.73 13.68
CA GLU A 145 -3.67 -25.31 12.38
C GLU A 145 -3.19 -24.47 11.19
N ILE A 146 -2.76 -23.23 11.44
CA ILE A 146 -2.14 -22.39 10.43
C ILE A 146 -0.65 -22.68 10.42
N ALA A 147 -0.12 -22.96 9.23
CA ALA A 147 1.32 -23.18 9.08
C ALA A 147 2.12 -21.94 9.54
N PRO A 148 3.19 -22.11 10.33
CA PRO A 148 4.08 -21.00 10.66
C PRO A 148 4.69 -20.35 9.41
N GLY A 149 4.97 -19.05 9.45
CA GLY A 149 5.49 -18.29 8.29
C GLY A 149 4.54 -18.21 7.08
N SER A 150 3.24 -18.52 7.27
CA SER A 150 2.25 -18.51 6.20
C SER A 150 1.69 -17.13 5.90
N VAL A 151 1.01 -17.03 4.76
CA VAL A 151 0.24 -15.85 4.36
C VAL A 151 -1.24 -16.16 4.51
N THR A 152 -1.96 -15.35 5.27
CA THR A 152 -3.41 -15.45 5.40
C THR A 152 -4.09 -14.25 4.76
N VAL A 153 -5.00 -14.51 3.82
CA VAL A 153 -5.86 -13.52 3.19
C VAL A 153 -7.27 -13.70 3.72
N VAL A 154 -7.85 -12.62 4.23
CA VAL A 154 -9.27 -12.54 4.58
C VAL A 154 -9.92 -11.57 3.61
N ASP A 155 -10.73 -12.10 2.70
CA ASP A 155 -11.34 -11.36 1.61
C ASP A 155 -12.87 -11.42 1.67
N ASP A 156 -13.50 -10.25 1.65
CA ASP A 156 -14.94 -10.06 1.69
C ASP A 156 -15.64 -10.78 2.87
N ILE A 157 -15.04 -10.70 4.06
CA ILE A 157 -15.58 -11.32 5.28
C ILE A 157 -16.99 -10.82 5.63
N ASP A 158 -17.34 -9.60 5.23
CA ASP A 158 -18.67 -9.04 5.47
C ASP A 158 -19.76 -9.68 4.60
N ALA A 159 -19.40 -10.32 3.49
CA ALA A 159 -20.29 -11.12 2.67
C ALA A 159 -20.40 -12.59 3.13
N THR A 160 -19.67 -12.96 4.20
CA THR A 160 -19.78 -14.29 4.81
C THR A 160 -21.01 -14.36 5.71
N GLN A 161 -21.84 -15.38 5.51
CA GLN A 161 -23.02 -15.62 6.34
C GLN A 161 -22.59 -16.07 7.74
N ASP A 162 -23.11 -15.43 8.78
CA ASP A 162 -22.76 -15.77 10.18
C ASP A 162 -23.75 -16.73 10.83
N THR A 163 -24.58 -17.41 10.04
CA THR A 163 -25.58 -18.38 10.53
C THR A 163 -24.96 -19.52 11.34
N ASN A 164 -23.71 -19.90 11.02
CA ASN A 164 -22.98 -20.98 11.69
C ASN A 164 -21.76 -20.49 12.49
N GLY A 165 -21.66 -19.19 12.80
CA GLY A 165 -20.50 -18.60 13.48
C GLY A 165 -19.24 -18.46 12.60
N ALA A 166 -19.33 -18.77 11.31
CA ALA A 166 -18.22 -18.75 10.35
C ALA A 166 -17.48 -17.41 10.34
N LYS A 167 -18.23 -16.30 10.31
CA LYS A 167 -17.67 -14.94 10.33
C LYS A 167 -16.91 -14.72 11.64
N THR A 168 -17.50 -15.13 12.75
CA THR A 168 -16.89 -15.02 14.09
C THR A 168 -15.57 -15.80 14.19
N TYR A 169 -15.53 -17.05 13.73
CA TYR A 169 -14.32 -17.89 13.78
C TYR A 169 -13.18 -17.30 12.94
N ILE A 170 -13.48 -16.88 11.71
CA ILE A 170 -12.46 -16.28 10.82
C ILE A 170 -11.97 -14.94 11.39
N CYS A 171 -12.86 -14.10 11.93
CA CYS A 171 -12.47 -12.84 12.56
C CYS A 171 -11.58 -13.05 13.80
N ARG A 172 -11.85 -14.09 14.59
CA ARG A 172 -11.01 -14.47 15.73
C ARG A 172 -9.62 -14.92 15.28
N LEU A 173 -9.55 -15.81 14.30
CA LEU A 173 -8.29 -16.25 13.70
C LEU A 173 -7.50 -15.05 13.14
N GLN A 174 -8.15 -14.19 12.37
CA GLN A 174 -7.53 -12.99 11.79
C GLN A 174 -6.95 -12.09 12.89
N SER A 175 -7.71 -11.85 13.97
CA SER A 175 -7.25 -11.02 15.09
C SER A 175 -6.03 -11.64 15.76
N ARG A 176 -6.03 -12.95 16.01
CA ARG A 176 -4.87 -13.66 16.57
C ARG A 176 -3.65 -13.56 15.66
N LEU A 177 -3.81 -13.79 14.36
CA LEU A 177 -2.71 -13.66 13.41
C LEU A 177 -2.14 -12.23 13.33
N LEU A 178 -2.97 -11.20 13.50
CA LEU A 178 -2.52 -9.81 13.49
C LEU A 178 -1.67 -9.45 14.72
N PHE A 179 -1.97 -10.02 15.90
CA PHE A 179 -1.22 -9.73 17.13
C PHE A 179 -0.09 -10.71 17.41
N GLU A 180 -0.32 -12.00 17.18
CA GLU A 180 0.57 -13.12 17.52
C GLU A 180 1.36 -13.62 16.31
N GLY A 181 0.94 -13.31 15.07
CA GLY A 181 1.46 -13.93 13.86
C GLY A 181 2.96 -13.76 13.63
N ARG A 182 3.54 -12.64 14.07
CA ARG A 182 5.01 -12.42 14.02
C ARG A 182 5.79 -13.44 14.85
N HIS A 183 5.20 -13.98 15.91
CA HIS A 183 5.82 -14.98 16.79
C HIS A 183 5.52 -16.42 16.34
N HIS A 184 4.57 -16.60 15.42
CA HIS A 184 4.26 -17.89 14.82
C HIS A 184 5.17 -18.16 13.62
N VAL A 185 6.44 -18.43 13.95
CA VAL A 185 7.55 -18.46 12.99
C VAL A 185 7.83 -19.84 12.43
N ASP A 186 8.25 -19.90 11.17
CA ASP A 186 8.80 -21.12 10.56
C ASP A 186 10.24 -21.42 11.04
N SER A 187 10.85 -22.45 10.46
CA SER A 187 12.22 -22.86 10.78
C SER A 187 13.28 -21.79 10.44
N GLU A 188 12.95 -20.83 9.58
CA GLU A 188 13.84 -19.72 9.20
C GLU A 188 13.58 -18.45 10.04
N GLY A 189 12.65 -18.50 11.00
CA GLY A 189 12.27 -17.35 11.82
C GLY A 189 11.32 -16.39 11.11
N VAL A 190 10.68 -16.80 10.01
CA VAL A 190 9.72 -15.98 9.27
C VAL A 190 8.34 -16.09 9.93
N GLY A 191 7.80 -14.96 10.41
CA GLY A 191 6.46 -14.86 10.98
C GLY A 191 5.34 -14.81 9.92
N CYS A 192 4.10 -14.99 10.37
CA CYS A 192 2.93 -14.97 9.50
C CYS A 192 2.60 -13.56 8.97
N GLN A 193 2.12 -13.50 7.73
CA GLN A 193 1.64 -12.29 7.08
C GLN A 193 0.12 -12.32 6.92
N VAL A 194 -0.54 -11.17 7.09
CA VAL A 194 -2.01 -11.05 6.96
C VAL A 194 -2.35 -9.99 5.92
N PHE A 195 -3.23 -10.33 4.99
CA PHE A 195 -3.88 -9.40 4.07
C PHE A 195 -5.37 -9.35 4.39
N SER A 196 -5.83 -8.18 4.80
CA SER A 196 -7.23 -7.94 5.14
C SER A 196 -7.87 -7.10 4.05
N ILE A 197 -8.71 -7.71 3.21
CA ILE A 197 -9.44 -7.00 2.15
C ILE A 197 -10.80 -6.57 2.69
N LEU A 198 -11.02 -5.26 2.73
CA LEU A 198 -12.17 -4.62 3.38
C LEU A 198 -12.96 -3.77 2.37
N HIS A 199 -14.29 -3.85 2.43
CA HIS A 199 -15.18 -2.92 1.71
C HIS A 199 -15.43 -1.64 2.51
N ASP A 200 -15.68 -1.76 3.82
CA ASP A 200 -15.77 -0.62 4.73
C ASP A 200 -14.86 -0.84 5.95
N ALA A 201 -13.79 -0.05 6.03
CA ALA A 201 -12.85 -0.11 7.14
C ALA A 201 -13.39 0.48 8.46
N TRP A 202 -14.60 1.02 8.45
CA TRP A 202 -15.23 1.68 9.60
C TRP A 202 -16.50 0.98 10.08
N GLN A 203 -16.79 -0.21 9.57
CA GLN A 203 -17.94 -0.97 10.02
C GLN A 203 -17.83 -1.27 11.53
N VAL A 204 -18.87 -0.86 12.26
CA VAL A 204 -18.96 -1.01 13.71
C VAL A 204 -19.28 -2.47 14.06
N GLY A 205 -18.66 -3.00 15.13
CA GLY A 205 -18.96 -4.33 15.68
C GLY A 205 -18.03 -5.45 15.24
N ASN A 206 -17.08 -5.22 14.33
CA ASN A 206 -16.10 -6.23 13.92
C ASN A 206 -14.72 -5.99 14.57
N VAL A 207 -14.40 -6.77 15.61
CA VAL A 207 -13.11 -6.68 16.34
C VAL A 207 -11.91 -6.90 15.41
N ALA A 208 -12.04 -7.73 14.37
CA ALA A 208 -10.97 -7.97 13.42
C ALA A 208 -10.67 -6.74 12.54
N ILE A 209 -11.68 -5.92 12.22
CA ILE A 209 -11.48 -4.65 11.50
C ILE A 209 -10.69 -3.66 12.38
N LYS A 210 -11.02 -3.59 13.68
CA LYS A 210 -10.25 -2.76 14.62
C LYS A 210 -8.80 -3.22 14.72
N SER A 211 -8.59 -4.53 14.86
CA SER A 211 -7.25 -5.13 14.93
C SER A 211 -6.47 -4.89 13.64
N CYS A 212 -7.09 -5.10 12.48
CA CYS A 212 -6.52 -4.83 11.16
C CYS A 212 -6.08 -3.37 11.03
N ASN A 213 -6.95 -2.45 11.44
CA ASN A 213 -6.62 -1.04 11.45
C ASN A 213 -5.43 -0.75 12.37
N ILE A 214 -5.27 -1.40 13.52
CA ILE A 214 -4.14 -1.14 14.43
C ILE A 214 -2.83 -1.77 13.93
N GLU A 215 -2.86 -3.05 13.56
CA GLU A 215 -1.68 -3.87 13.30
C GLU A 215 -1.17 -3.82 11.85
N SER A 216 -1.95 -3.27 10.92
CA SER A 216 -1.52 -3.12 9.53
C SER A 216 -0.54 -1.95 9.37
N SER A 217 0.73 -2.26 9.14
CA SER A 217 1.77 -1.26 8.83
C SER A 217 1.79 -0.87 7.35
N ARG A 218 0.91 -1.49 6.55
CA ARG A 218 0.75 -1.22 5.12
C ARG A 218 -0.73 -1.07 4.78
N VAL A 219 -1.02 -0.09 3.94
CA VAL A 219 -2.40 0.20 3.53
C VAL A 219 -2.44 0.38 2.02
N ILE A 220 -3.21 -0.46 1.34
CA ILE A 220 -3.44 -0.36 -0.10
C ILE A 220 -4.80 0.29 -0.34
N CYS A 221 -4.79 1.36 -1.13
CA CYS A 221 -5.97 2.10 -1.55
C CYS A 221 -6.01 2.26 -3.07
N PHE A 222 -7.18 2.62 -3.61
CA PHE A 222 -7.43 2.78 -5.05
C PHE A 222 -7.82 4.24 -5.38
N PRO A 223 -6.87 5.18 -5.32
CA PRO A 223 -7.11 6.63 -5.29
C PRO A 223 -7.84 7.17 -6.53
N ASN A 224 -7.55 6.62 -7.71
CA ASN A 224 -8.17 7.03 -8.98
C ASN A 224 -9.55 6.42 -9.20
N LEU A 225 -9.87 5.32 -8.53
CA LEU A 225 -11.16 4.63 -8.66
C LEU A 225 -12.14 5.04 -7.55
N ASN A 226 -11.63 5.35 -6.35
CA ASN A 226 -12.47 5.72 -5.22
C ASN A 226 -11.79 6.72 -4.28
N ARG A 227 -11.69 7.98 -4.73
CA ARG A 227 -11.02 9.07 -4.01
C ARG A 227 -11.64 9.37 -2.64
N SER A 228 -12.96 9.25 -2.51
CA SER A 228 -13.68 9.53 -1.26
C SER A 228 -13.30 8.54 -0.15
N ILE A 229 -13.33 7.23 -0.46
CA ILE A 229 -12.91 6.18 0.49
C ILE A 229 -11.46 6.37 0.90
N CYS A 230 -10.56 6.66 -0.06
CA CYS A 230 -9.15 6.90 0.24
C CYS A 230 -8.96 8.09 1.19
N SER A 231 -9.64 9.21 0.91
CA SER A 231 -9.57 10.42 1.75
C SER A 231 -10.07 10.16 3.17
N LYS A 232 -11.20 9.46 3.31
CA LYS A 232 -11.76 9.07 4.62
C LYS A 232 -10.77 8.17 5.37
N TYR A 233 -10.20 7.17 4.70
CA TYR A 233 -9.26 6.25 5.32
C TYR A 233 -7.98 6.96 5.75
N TRP A 234 -7.32 7.71 4.86
CA TRP A 234 -6.09 8.43 5.19
C TRP A 234 -6.30 9.48 6.30
N SER A 235 -7.43 10.18 6.30
CA SER A 235 -7.73 11.15 7.37
C SER A 235 -7.99 10.47 8.71
N LYS A 236 -8.83 9.43 8.75
CA LYS A 236 -9.29 8.83 10.01
C LYS A 236 -8.31 7.82 10.59
N LYS A 237 -7.63 7.05 9.74
CA LYS A 237 -6.70 5.99 10.18
C LYS A 237 -5.25 6.47 10.25
N LEU A 238 -4.81 7.23 9.24
CA LEU A 238 -3.41 7.70 9.16
C LEU A 238 -3.22 9.10 9.74
N HIS A 239 -4.32 9.74 10.17
CA HIS A 239 -4.31 11.10 10.73
C HIS A 239 -3.73 12.16 9.79
N TRP A 240 -3.77 11.92 8.47
CA TRP A 240 -3.31 12.90 7.50
C TRP A 240 -4.26 14.10 7.47
N SER A 241 -3.65 15.29 7.45
CA SER A 241 -4.32 16.56 7.19
C SER A 241 -4.85 16.61 5.76
N ALA A 242 -5.81 17.51 5.53
CA ALA A 242 -6.32 17.78 4.19
C ALA A 242 -5.22 18.23 3.21
N LYS A 243 -4.16 18.90 3.72
CA LYS A 243 -3.01 19.34 2.92
C LYS A 243 -2.18 18.15 2.44
N GLU A 244 -1.89 17.19 3.31
CA GLU A 244 -1.15 15.96 2.98
C GLU A 244 -1.94 15.09 2.00
N ILE A 245 -3.23 14.88 2.25
CA ILE A 245 -4.11 14.12 1.35
C ILE A 245 -4.16 14.76 -0.05
N LYS A 246 -4.26 16.10 -0.11
CA LYS A 246 -4.23 16.83 -1.39
C LYS A 246 -2.88 16.70 -2.09
N ALA A 247 -1.77 16.71 -1.34
CA ALA A 247 -0.43 16.52 -1.89
C ALA A 247 -0.25 15.09 -2.45
N ALA A 248 -0.69 14.07 -1.72
CA ALA A 248 -0.68 12.68 -2.15
C ALA A 248 -1.46 12.49 -3.46
N PHE A 249 -2.69 13.00 -3.54
CA PHE A 249 -3.47 12.91 -4.79
C PHE A 249 -2.89 13.72 -5.94
N LYS A 250 -2.12 14.77 -5.67
CA LYS A 250 -1.43 15.53 -6.72
C LYS A 250 -0.22 14.76 -7.26
N TRP A 251 0.45 13.99 -6.41
CA TRP A 251 1.59 13.17 -6.78
C TRP A 251 1.17 11.89 -7.52
N ILE A 252 0.09 11.24 -7.08
CA ILE A 252 -0.50 10.06 -7.73
C ILE A 252 -1.04 10.46 -9.12
N ARG A 253 -0.65 9.74 -10.17
CA ARG A 253 -1.09 9.98 -11.55
C ARG A 253 -2.26 9.08 -11.90
N LYS A 254 -2.99 9.40 -12.97
CA LYS A 254 -4.12 8.60 -13.48
C LYS A 254 -3.73 7.16 -13.86
N SER A 255 -2.47 6.93 -14.24
CA SER A 255 -1.91 5.61 -14.55
C SER A 255 -1.74 4.72 -13.30
N ASP A 256 -1.69 5.31 -12.09
CA ASP A 256 -1.52 4.56 -10.85
C ASP A 256 -2.85 3.97 -10.37
N ARG A 257 -3.10 2.68 -10.65
CA ARG A 257 -4.36 2.03 -10.25
C ARG A 257 -4.51 1.91 -8.73
N TRP A 258 -3.41 1.63 -8.04
CA TRP A 258 -3.34 1.48 -6.58
C TRP A 258 -2.23 2.37 -6.01
N ALA A 259 -2.36 2.67 -4.73
CA ALA A 259 -1.31 3.30 -3.92
C ALA A 259 -1.20 2.55 -2.60
N CYS A 260 0.02 2.16 -2.24
CA CYS A 260 0.33 1.52 -0.97
C CYS A 260 1.04 2.51 -0.06
N VAL A 261 0.45 2.82 1.09
CA VAL A 261 1.08 3.61 2.14
C VAL A 261 1.83 2.69 3.08
N TYR A 262 3.09 3.01 3.32
CA TYR A 262 3.95 2.36 4.30
C TYR A 262 3.99 3.27 5.52
N THR A 263 3.63 2.73 6.70
CA THR A 263 3.62 3.49 7.95
C THR A 263 4.87 3.23 8.81
N HIS A 264 5.71 2.27 8.43
CA HIS A 264 7.03 2.08 9.02
C HIS A 264 8.00 3.15 8.51
N VAL A 265 9.09 3.37 9.25
CA VAL A 265 10.12 4.34 8.86
C VAL A 265 11.03 3.72 7.79
N PRO A 266 11.30 4.42 6.67
CA PRO A 266 10.73 5.71 6.28
C PRO A 266 9.29 5.56 5.75
N ALA A 267 8.39 6.44 6.22
CA ALA A 267 7.01 6.44 5.76
C ALA A 267 6.96 6.89 4.29
N CYS A 268 6.21 6.18 3.46
CA CYS A 268 6.12 6.51 2.04
C CYS A 268 4.82 6.05 1.39
N ILE A 269 4.49 6.65 0.24
CA ILE A 269 3.50 6.14 -0.71
C ILE A 269 4.23 5.49 -1.88
N VAL A 270 3.87 4.24 -2.17
CA VAL A 270 4.34 3.48 -3.33
C VAL A 270 3.20 3.32 -4.32
N THR A 271 3.46 3.50 -5.61
CA THR A 271 2.57 3.11 -6.71
C THR A 271 3.32 2.18 -7.67
N SER A 272 2.66 1.73 -8.74
CA SER A 272 3.33 0.95 -9.79
C SER A 272 4.47 1.72 -10.48
N HIS A 273 4.44 3.06 -10.45
CA HIS A 273 5.38 3.90 -11.20
C HIS A 273 6.27 4.77 -10.31
N GLY A 274 6.12 4.76 -8.98
CA GLY A 274 6.90 5.67 -8.15
C GLY A 274 6.82 5.45 -6.65
N VAL A 275 7.70 6.16 -5.94
CA VAL A 275 7.78 6.20 -4.48
C VAL A 275 7.84 7.66 -4.03
N CYS A 276 7.09 8.04 -3.01
CA CYS A 276 7.09 9.36 -2.39
C CYS A 276 7.22 9.21 -0.88
N LEU A 277 8.30 9.73 -0.31
CA LEU A 277 8.43 9.87 1.14
C LEU A 277 7.35 10.82 1.67
N LEU A 278 6.81 10.50 2.85
CA LEU A 278 5.73 11.22 3.53
C LEU A 278 6.27 12.14 4.62
#